data_AF-Q064D4-F1
#
_entry.id   AF-Q064D4-F1
#
_cell.length_a   1.000
_cell.length_b   1.000
_cell.length_c   1.000
_cell.angle_alpha   90.00
_cell.angle_beta   90.00
_cell.angle_gamma   90.00
#
_symmetry.space_group_name_H-M   'P 1'
#
loop_
_entity.id
_entity.type
_entity.pdbx_description
1 polymer ?
#
loop_
_entity_poly.entity_id
_entity_poly.type
_entity_poly.pdbx_seq_one_letter_code
_entity_poly.pdbx_strand_id
1 'polypeptide(L)' 'MTASEPHEQTWDAVETYFECITTCSLDDGECITRCVDQLRDSDDE' A
#
# COMPACT_ATOMS: atom_id res chain seq x y z
N MET A 1 -15.91 3.85 21.16
CA MET A 1 -16.13 4.21 19.75
C MET A 1 -15.84 2.95 18.95
N THR A 2 -16.62 2.71 17.91
CA THR A 2 -16.88 1.41 17.28
C THR A 2 -15.63 0.72 16.76
N ALA A 3 -15.40 -0.52 17.19
CA ALA A 3 -14.40 -1.42 16.62
C ALA A 3 -14.75 -1.71 15.16
N SER A 4 -13.97 -1.17 14.23
CA SER A 4 -13.96 -1.51 12.80
C SER A 4 -12.51 -1.58 12.29
N GLU A 5 -11.57 -1.92 13.16
CA GLU A 5 -10.15 -1.64 12.94
C GLU A 5 -9.34 -2.64 12.07
N PRO A 6 -9.81 -3.80 11.56
CA PRO A 6 -9.00 -4.57 10.61
C PRO A 6 -9.17 -4.10 9.16
N HIS A 7 -10.35 -3.58 8.79
CA HIS A 7 -10.62 -3.21 7.38
C HIS A 7 -10.06 -1.84 7.04
N GLU A 8 -9.95 -0.95 8.03
CA GLU A 8 -9.35 0.38 7.89
C GLU A 8 -7.85 0.26 7.54
N GLN A 9 -7.11 -0.63 8.23
CA GLN A 9 -5.70 -0.91 7.95
C GLN A 9 -5.49 -1.47 6.53
N THR A 10 -6.36 -2.38 6.08
CA THR A 10 -6.27 -2.92 4.71
C THR A 10 -6.59 -1.88 3.63
N TRP A 11 -7.39 -0.87 3.94
CA TRP A 11 -7.76 0.17 2.98
C TRP A 11 -6.69 1.26 2.87
N ASP A 12 -6.06 1.61 3.99
CA ASP A 12 -4.94 2.56 4.05
C ASP A 12 -3.71 2.05 3.28
N ALA A 13 -3.41 0.76 3.43
CA ALA A 13 -2.36 0.08 2.65
C ALA A 13 -2.66 0.15 1.14
N VAL A 14 -3.90 -0.16 0.73
CA VAL A 14 -4.29 -0.11 -0.69
C VAL A 14 -4.22 1.31 -1.23
N GLU A 15 -4.65 2.31 -0.47
CA GLU A 15 -4.57 3.73 -0.86
C GLU A 15 -3.12 4.17 -1.10
N THR A 16 -2.23 3.85 -0.15
CA THR A 16 -0.79 4.13 -0.26
C THR A 16 -0.16 3.42 -1.48
N TYR A 17 -0.55 2.17 -1.74
CA TYR A 17 -0.09 1.44 -2.93
C TYR A 17 -0.57 2.10 -4.23
N PHE A 18 -1.83 2.53 -4.29
CA PHE A 18 -2.38 3.23 -5.45
C PHE A 18 -1.73 4.60 -5.66
N GLU A 19 -1.43 5.35 -4.59
CA GLU A 19 -0.70 6.62 -4.68
C GLU A 19 0.71 6.41 -5.26
N CYS A 20 1.44 5.40 -4.76
CA CYS A 20 2.78 5.05 -5.23
C CYS A 20 2.79 4.57 -6.69
N ILE A 21 1.81 3.72 -7.07
CA ILE A 21 1.67 3.28 -8.46
C ILE A 21 1.31 4.43 -9.38
N THR A 22 0.44 5.36 -8.97
CA THR A 22 0.01 6.47 -9.83
C THR A 22 1.10 7.53 -10.01
N THR A 23 2.05 7.62 -9.08
CA THR A 23 3.29 8.38 -9.27
C THR A 23 4.30 7.65 -10.16
N CYS A 24 4.20 6.34 -10.26
CA CYS A 24 4.96 5.52 -11.18
C CYS A 24 4.17 5.19 -12.47
N SER A 25 4.85 4.66 -13.48
CA SER A 25 4.14 4.06 -14.61
C SER A 25 3.75 2.64 -14.23
N LEU A 26 2.51 2.22 -14.53
CA LEU A 26 2.05 0.84 -14.33
C LEU A 26 2.91 -0.21 -15.08
N ASP A 27 3.67 0.26 -16.08
CA ASP A 27 4.61 -0.54 -16.87
C ASP A 27 6.00 -0.66 -16.21
N ASP A 28 6.30 0.21 -15.24
CA ASP A 28 7.59 0.26 -14.55
C ASP A 28 7.58 -0.71 -13.36
N GLY A 29 7.76 -2.00 -13.68
CA GLY A 29 7.70 -3.09 -12.71
C GLY A 29 8.73 -2.99 -11.57
N GLU A 30 9.85 -2.29 -11.78
CA GLU A 30 10.82 -2.01 -10.71
C GLU A 30 10.24 -1.04 -9.69
N CYS A 31 9.57 0.03 -10.14
CA CYS A 31 8.91 0.94 -9.23
C CYS A 31 7.76 0.26 -8.46
N ILE A 32 6.92 -0.52 -9.14
CA ILE A 32 5.82 -1.24 -8.47
C ILE A 32 6.36 -2.19 -7.39
N THR A 33 7.46 -2.91 -7.67
CA THR A 33 8.07 -3.82 -6.69
C THR A 33 8.49 -3.08 -5.42
N ARG A 34 9.09 -1.89 -5.55
CA ARG A 34 9.41 -1.04 -4.40
C ARG A 34 8.18 -0.54 -3.64
N CYS A 35 7.09 -0.22 -4.34
CA CYS A 35 5.85 0.19 -3.69
C CYS A 35 5.26 -0.94 -2.85
N VAL A 36 5.30 -2.19 -3.35
CA VAL A 36 4.81 -3.37 -2.61
C VAL A 36 5.72 -3.74 -1.44
N ASP A 37 7.05 -3.69 -1.62
CA ASP A 37 8.01 -3.96 -0.53
C ASP A 37 7.83 -2.97 0.64
N GLN A 38 7.60 -1.68 0.35
CA GLN A 38 7.31 -0.67 1.39
C GLN A 38 6.01 -0.96 2.14
N LEU A 39 4.98 -1.42 1.43
CA LEU A 39 3.71 -1.80 2.04
C LEU A 39 3.85 -3.02 2.96
N ARG A 40 4.62 -4.02 2.53
CA ARG A 40 4.87 -5.24 3.29
C ARG A 40 5.62 -4.95 4.59
N ASP A 41 6.68 -4.14 4.54
CA ASP A 41 7.43 -3.74 5.73
C ASP A 41 6.59 -2.87 6.70
N SER A 42 5.51 -2.24 6.23
CA SER A 42 4.61 -1.44 7.07
C SER A 42 3.54 -2.27 7.80
N ASP A 43 3.29 -3.52 7.37
CA ASP A 43 2.26 -4.42 7.92
C ASP A 43 2.82 -5.37 9.01
N ASP A 44 4.16 -5.47 9.14
CA ASP A 44 4.88 -6.37 10.06
C ASP A 44 5.16 -5.78 11.47
N GLU A 45 4.62 -4.59 11.81
CA GLU A 45 4.76 -3.91 13.13
C GLU A 45 3.50 -3.98 14.02
#